data_AF-A0A417ES62-F1
#
_entry.id   AF-A0A417ES62-F1
#
_cell.length_a   1.000
_cell.length_b   1.000
_cell.length_c   1.000
_cell.angle_alpha   90.00
_cell.angle_beta   90.00
_cell.angle_gamma   90.00
#
_symmetry.space_group_name_H-M   'P 1'
#
loop_
_entity.id
_entity.type
_entity.pdbx_description
1 polymer ?
#
loop_
_entity_poly.entity_id
_entity_poly.type
_entity_poly.pdbx_seq_one_letter_code
_entity_poly.pdbx_strand_id
1 'polypeptide(L)'
;MKVNDIKALDYRTDGDLLTIPFAETSVEAVLALDSAVLTVKTDAGDTVEVLAGYALRSVTVDAKDPTSVTAVYTRAVDGTAAALDTISAKLVESEKENKLLKAQVSAATDQQSFYEDCIAEMAEVVYA
;
A
#
# COMPACT_ATOMS: atom_id res chain seq x y z
N MET A 1 -22.08 1.51 -16.74
CA MET A 1 -20.93 1.98 -15.92
C MET A 1 -19.80 2.44 -16.85
N LYS A 2 -18.83 3.18 -16.31
CA LYS A 2 -17.67 3.65 -17.06
C LYS A 2 -16.38 3.38 -16.29
N VAL A 3 -15.29 3.10 -17.00
CA VAL A 3 -13.93 3.06 -16.43
C VAL A 3 -13.08 4.09 -17.17
N ASN A 4 -12.52 5.06 -16.45
CA ASN A 4 -11.81 6.21 -17.03
C ASN A 4 -12.57 6.85 -18.21
N ASP A 5 -13.87 7.06 -17.99
CA ASP A 5 -14.82 7.67 -18.93
C ASP A 5 -15.15 6.86 -20.19
N ILE A 6 -14.60 5.65 -20.35
CA ILE A 6 -14.97 4.69 -21.39
C ILE A 6 -16.07 3.76 -20.87
N LYS A 7 -17.07 3.47 -21.70
CA LYS A 7 -18.17 2.56 -21.35
C LYS A 7 -17.66 1.15 -21.13
N ALA A 8 -17.97 0.59 -19.96
CA ALA A 8 -17.62 -0.76 -19.58
C ALA A 8 -18.87 -1.54 -19.20
N LEU A 9 -18.89 -2.83 -19.54
CA LEU A 9 -20.00 -3.73 -19.25
C LEU A 9 -19.95 -4.23 -17.81
N ASP A 10 -18.75 -4.57 -17.35
CA ASP A 10 -18.47 -5.06 -16.01
C ASP A 10 -16.96 -4.96 -15.73
N TYR A 11 -16.53 -5.35 -14.53
CA TYR A 11 -15.13 -5.59 -14.19
C TYR A 11 -15.02 -6.79 -13.26
N ARG A 12 -13.97 -7.61 -13.44
CA ARG A 12 -13.73 -8.77 -12.58
C ARG A 12 -12.27 -8.84 -12.18
N THR A 13 -12.05 -8.98 -10.88
CA THR A 13 -10.75 -9.28 -10.29
C THR A 13 -10.63 -10.78 -10.02
N ASP A 14 -9.56 -11.41 -10.50
CA ASP A 14 -9.23 -12.82 -10.25
C ASP A 14 -7.74 -12.93 -9.89
N GLY A 15 -7.45 -12.99 -8.58
CA GLY A 15 -6.10 -12.91 -8.05
C GLY A 15 -5.42 -11.59 -8.43
N ASP A 16 -4.32 -11.68 -9.18
CA ASP A 16 -3.57 -10.53 -9.70
C ASP A 16 -4.12 -9.99 -11.04
N LEU A 17 -5.17 -10.59 -11.61
CA LEU A 17 -5.73 -10.16 -12.89
C LEU A 17 -6.97 -9.30 -12.70
N LEU A 18 -7.06 -8.23 -13.48
CA LEU A 18 -8.27 -7.41 -13.62
C LEU A 18 -8.72 -7.47 -15.08
N THR A 19 -9.93 -7.94 -15.31
CA THR A 19 -10.53 -8.01 -16.67
C THR A 19 -11.66 -7.02 -16.78
N ILE A 20 -11.62 -6.18 -17.83
CA ILE A 20 -12.62 -5.15 -18.10
C ILE A 20 -13.11 -5.29 -19.56
N PRO A 21 -14.32 -5.82 -19.78
CA PRO A 21 -15.00 -5.71 -21.06
C PRO A 21 -15.53 -4.28 -21.29
N PHE A 22 -14.94 -3.58 -22.24
CA PHE A 22 -15.40 -2.30 -22.77
C PHE A 22 -16.35 -2.49 -23.95
N ALA A 23 -17.28 -1.55 -24.10
CA ALA A 23 -18.21 -1.47 -25.21
C ALA A 23 -18.13 -0.09 -25.85
N GLU A 24 -18.49 0.01 -27.14
CA GLU A 24 -18.52 1.28 -27.88
C GLU A 24 -17.14 1.98 -27.89
N THR A 25 -16.05 1.23 -27.91
CA THR A 25 -14.68 1.76 -27.88
C THR A 25 -13.75 1.02 -28.83
N SER A 26 -12.63 1.64 -29.20
CA SER A 26 -11.59 0.99 -30.00
C SER A 26 -10.43 0.49 -29.14
N VAL A 27 -9.62 -0.41 -29.71
CA VAL A 27 -8.40 -0.92 -29.06
C VAL A 27 -7.41 0.21 -28.79
N GLU A 28 -7.28 1.17 -29.70
CA GLU A 28 -6.39 2.32 -29.56
C GLU A 28 -6.80 3.21 -28.39
N ALA A 29 -8.10 3.41 -28.19
CA ALA A 29 -8.61 4.19 -27.06
C ALA A 29 -8.29 3.49 -25.73
N VAL A 30 -8.43 2.16 -25.66
CA VAL A 30 -8.08 1.37 -24.47
C VAL A 30 -6.57 1.36 -24.22
N LEU A 31 -5.74 1.30 -25.27
CA LEU A 31 -4.27 1.36 -25.15
C LEU A 31 -3.77 2.74 -24.70
N ALA A 32 -4.51 3.81 -25.03
CA ALA A 32 -4.18 5.17 -24.63
C ALA A 32 -4.66 5.53 -23.20
N LEU A 33 -5.44 4.66 -22.56
CA LEU A 33 -5.87 4.87 -21.17
C LEU A 33 -4.67 4.92 -20.23
N ASP A 34 -4.72 5.85 -19.28
CA ASP A 34 -3.86 5.78 -18.10
C ASP A 34 -4.29 4.57 -17.26
N SER A 35 -3.48 3.53 -17.29
CA SER A 35 -3.73 2.27 -16.57
C SER A 35 -3.20 2.28 -15.14
N ALA A 36 -2.42 3.30 -14.74
CA ALA A 36 -1.88 3.39 -13.38
C ALA A 36 -2.99 3.51 -12.33
N VAL A 37 -4.06 4.24 -12.69
CA VAL A 37 -5.27 4.40 -11.88
C VAL A 37 -6.51 4.28 -12.78
N LEU A 38 -7.30 3.23 -12.56
CA LEU A 38 -8.57 3.00 -13.24
C LEU A 38 -9.72 3.39 -12.30
N THR A 39 -10.47 4.42 -12.67
CA THR A 39 -11.61 4.92 -11.90
C THR A 39 -12.90 4.36 -12.46
N VAL A 40 -13.61 3.56 -11.66
CA VAL A 40 -14.94 3.03 -11.99
C VAL A 40 -15.99 4.05 -11.57
N LYS A 41 -16.84 4.47 -12.52
CA LYS A 41 -17.94 5.42 -12.32
C LYS A 41 -19.28 4.80 -12.70
N THR A 42 -20.35 5.23 -12.03
CA THR A 42 -21.72 4.95 -12.46
C THR A 42 -22.02 5.66 -13.79
N ASP A 43 -23.11 5.31 -14.46
CA ASP A 43 -23.52 6.03 -15.67
C ASP A 43 -23.93 7.49 -15.40
N ALA A 44 -24.26 7.81 -14.14
CA ALA A 44 -24.51 9.17 -13.67
C ALA A 44 -23.21 9.97 -13.41
N GLY A 45 -22.04 9.31 -13.42
CA GLY A 45 -20.74 9.93 -13.24
C GLY A 45 -20.18 9.88 -11.81
N ASP A 46 -20.90 9.29 -10.86
CA ASP A 46 -20.43 9.12 -9.49
C ASP A 46 -19.32 8.06 -9.41
N THR A 47 -18.24 8.35 -8.70
CA THR A 47 -17.16 7.39 -8.48
C THR A 47 -17.62 6.26 -7.57
N VAL A 48 -17.45 5.02 -8.04
CA VAL A 48 -17.77 3.80 -7.29
C VAL A 48 -16.51 3.23 -6.65
N GLU A 49 -15.44 3.09 -7.42
CA GLU A 49 -14.21 2.44 -6.98
C GLU A 49 -13.00 2.99 -7.73
N VAL A 50 -11.84 2.95 -7.07
CA VAL A 50 -10.55 3.32 -7.66
C VAL A 50 -9.63 2.09 -7.62
N LEU A 51 -9.34 1.55 -8.81
CA LEU A 51 -8.47 0.39 -9.01
C LEU A 51 -7.08 0.89 -9.42
N ALA A 52 -6.17 0.98 -8.44
CA ALA A 52 -4.80 1.43 -8.64
C ALA A 52 -3.80 0.28 -8.68
N GLY A 53 -2.63 0.50 -9.26
CA GLY A 53 -1.52 -0.46 -9.24
C GLY A 53 -1.73 -1.63 -10.21
N TYR A 54 -2.39 -1.39 -11.32
CA TYR A 54 -2.52 -2.34 -12.42
C TYR A 54 -1.69 -1.85 -13.62
N ALA A 55 -1.16 -2.78 -14.41
CA ALA A 55 -0.55 -2.51 -15.69
C ALA A 55 -1.32 -3.26 -16.78
N LEU A 56 -1.56 -2.60 -17.91
CA LEU A 56 -2.24 -3.23 -19.03
C LEU A 56 -1.38 -4.39 -19.57
N ARG A 57 -1.96 -5.60 -19.61
CA ARG A 57 -1.28 -6.82 -20.08
C ARG A 57 -1.66 -7.18 -21.50
N SER A 58 -2.94 -7.14 -21.83
CA SER A 58 -3.43 -7.45 -23.17
C SER A 58 -4.76 -6.78 -23.44
N VAL A 59 -5.02 -6.50 -24.71
CA VAL A 59 -6.31 -6.03 -25.20
C VAL A 59 -6.74 -6.98 -26.32
N THR A 60 -7.94 -7.52 -26.23
CA THR A 60 -8.55 -8.35 -27.27
C THR A 60 -9.79 -7.65 -27.82
N VAL A 61 -10.04 -7.82 -29.10
CA VAL A 61 -11.20 -7.27 -29.80
C VAL A 61 -12.06 -8.41 -30.35
N ASP A 62 -13.38 -8.27 -30.27
CA ASP A 62 -14.27 -9.23 -30.92
C ASP A 62 -14.18 -9.08 -32.45
N ALA A 63 -13.91 -10.18 -33.15
CA ALA A 63 -13.77 -10.16 -34.60
C ALA A 63 -15.08 -9.81 -35.34
N LYS A 64 -16.23 -10.02 -34.70
CA LYS A 64 -17.56 -9.69 -35.24
C LYS A 64 -18.00 -8.28 -34.88
N ASP A 65 -17.48 -7.73 -33.79
CA ASP A 65 -17.75 -6.38 -33.33
C ASP A 65 -16.46 -5.66 -32.89
N PRO A 66 -15.86 -4.84 -33.77
CA PRO A 66 -14.62 -4.14 -33.45
C PRO A 66 -14.75 -3.08 -32.35
N THR A 67 -15.97 -2.82 -31.88
CA THR A 67 -16.24 -1.90 -30.75
C THR A 67 -16.38 -2.61 -29.40
N SER A 68 -16.35 -3.94 -29.41
CA SER A 68 -16.34 -4.79 -28.22
C SER A 68 -14.89 -5.19 -27.90
N VAL A 69 -14.35 -4.61 -26.84
CA VAL A 69 -12.93 -4.69 -26.51
C VAL A 69 -12.77 -5.19 -25.07
N THR A 70 -12.01 -6.27 -24.85
CA THR A 70 -11.70 -6.75 -23.50
C THR A 70 -10.26 -6.43 -23.16
N ALA A 71 -10.06 -5.64 -22.11
CA ALA A 71 -8.75 -5.39 -21.54
C ALA A 71 -8.49 -6.32 -20.37
N VAL A 72 -7.28 -6.88 -20.33
CA VAL A 72 -6.76 -7.60 -19.18
C VAL A 72 -5.59 -6.81 -18.65
N TYR A 73 -5.68 -6.46 -17.38
CA TYR A 73 -4.63 -5.85 -16.60
C TYR A 73 -4.08 -6.88 -15.63
N THR A 74 -2.82 -6.71 -15.27
CA THR A 74 -2.18 -7.49 -14.20
C THR A 74 -1.74 -6.51 -13.14
N ARG A 75 -1.92 -6.88 -11.88
CA ARG A 75 -1.46 -6.09 -10.76
C ARG A 75 0.02 -5.84 -10.99
N ALA A 76 0.38 -4.58 -11.13
CA ALA A 76 1.75 -4.14 -11.07
C ALA A 76 2.16 -4.28 -9.61
N VAL A 77 2.40 -5.52 -9.17
CA VAL A 77 3.17 -5.81 -7.98
C VAL A 77 4.60 -5.41 -8.33
N ASP A 78 4.84 -4.12 -8.32
CA ASP A 78 6.14 -3.46 -8.40
C ASP A 78 7.00 -3.73 -7.14
N GLY A 79 6.64 -4.75 -6.35
CA GLY A 79 7.20 -5.00 -5.04
C GLY A 79 6.79 -3.94 -4.01
N THR A 80 6.07 -2.87 -4.36
CA THR A 80 5.78 -1.76 -3.43
C THR A 80 4.84 -2.20 -2.31
N ALA A 81 3.84 -3.04 -2.58
CA ALA A 81 3.01 -3.62 -1.53
C ALA A 81 3.82 -4.52 -0.57
N ALA A 82 4.65 -5.41 -1.11
CA ALA A 82 5.53 -6.27 -0.32
C ALA A 82 6.62 -5.47 0.44
N ALA A 83 7.12 -4.38 -0.16
CA ALA A 83 8.06 -3.46 0.45
C ALA A 83 7.40 -2.67 1.59
N LEU A 84 6.14 -2.24 1.41
CA LEU A 84 5.36 -1.56 2.44
C LEU A 84 5.06 -2.50 3.61
N ASP A 85 4.71 -3.75 3.36
CA ASP A 85 4.54 -4.77 4.40
C ASP A 85 5.85 -5.01 5.16
N THR A 86 6.97 -5.12 4.43
CA THR A 86 8.31 -5.29 5.03
C THR A 86 8.72 -4.09 5.87
N ILE A 87 8.47 -2.86 5.39
CA ILE A 87 8.76 -1.63 6.13
C ILE A 87 7.87 -1.53 7.37
N SER A 88 6.59 -1.88 7.26
CA SER A 88 5.65 -1.87 8.38
C SER A 88 6.07 -2.87 9.46
N ALA A 89 6.50 -4.07 9.07
CA ALA A 89 7.03 -5.06 10.01
C ALA A 89 8.29 -4.57 10.73
N LYS A 90 9.25 -3.98 10.00
CA LYS A 90 10.47 -3.40 10.57
C LYS A 90 10.18 -2.22 11.50
N LEU A 91 9.17 -1.41 11.20
CA LEU A 91 8.77 -0.30 12.05
C LEU A 91 8.22 -0.80 13.39
N VAL A 92 7.34 -1.80 13.37
CA VAL A 92 6.79 -2.42 14.58
C VAL A 92 7.90 -3.04 15.43
N GLU A 93 8.86 -3.73 14.81
CA GLU A 93 10.02 -4.29 15.50
C GLU A 93 10.89 -3.18 16.14
N SER A 94 11.22 -2.13 15.38
CA SER A 94 12.02 -1.02 15.87
C SER A 94 11.33 -0.22 16.99
N GLU A 95 10.01 -0.09 16.96
CA GLU A 95 9.24 0.52 18.05
C GLU A 95 9.30 -0.32 19.33
N LYS A 96 9.27 -1.65 19.20
CA LYS A 96 9.41 -2.58 20.32
C LYS A 96 10.81 -2.50 20.92
N GLU A 97 11.85 -2.49 20.09
CA GLU A 97 13.25 -2.32 20.52
C GLU A 97 13.46 -0.99 21.22
N ASN A 98 12.93 0.12 20.69
CA ASN A 98 13.04 1.44 21.33
C ASN A 98 12.35 1.50 22.69
N LYS A 99 11.17 0.86 22.85
CA LYS A 99 10.50 0.76 24.15
C LYS A 99 11.36 0.00 25.16
N LEU A 100 11.93 -1.13 24.74
CA LEU A 100 12.82 -1.93 25.59
C LEU A 100 14.08 -1.14 25.98
N LEU A 101 14.72 -0.47 25.01
CA LEU A 101 15.93 0.30 25.23
C LEU A 101 15.67 1.47 26.19
N LYS A 102 14.57 2.21 26.02
CA LYS A 102 14.18 3.28 26.95
C LYS A 102 14.00 2.77 28.38
N ALA A 103 13.37 1.60 28.56
CA ALA A 103 13.20 0.99 29.88
C ALA A 103 14.54 0.57 30.52
N GLN A 104 15.49 0.07 29.72
CA GLN A 104 16.83 -0.25 30.21
C GLN A 104 17.61 1.02 30.61
N VAL A 105 17.53 2.07 29.80
CA VAL A 105 18.18 3.35 30.09
C VAL A 105 17.61 3.99 31.36
N SER A 106 16.29 3.96 31.56
CA SER A 106 15.69 4.44 32.82
C SER A 106 16.17 3.62 34.01
N ALA A 107 16.15 2.29 33.91
CA ALA A 107 16.61 1.43 35.01
C ALA A 107 18.10 1.63 35.34
N ALA A 108 18.95 1.82 34.33
CA ALA A 108 20.37 2.11 34.53
C ALA A 108 20.59 3.49 35.17
N THR A 109 19.77 4.48 34.80
CA THR A 109 19.83 5.82 35.39
C THR A 109 19.42 5.77 36.87
N ASP A 110 18.34 5.06 37.20
CA ASP A 110 17.87 4.88 38.59
C ASP A 110 18.91 4.12 39.44
N GLN A 111 19.57 3.13 38.85
CA GLN A 111 20.65 2.39 39.50
C GLN A 111 21.86 3.30 39.75
N GLN A 112 22.21 4.15 38.79
CA GLN A 112 23.32 5.10 38.94
C GLN A 112 23.03 6.13 40.04
N SER A 113 21.82 6.69 40.09
CA SER A 113 21.45 7.62 41.17
C SER A 113 21.50 6.96 42.53
N PHE A 114 21.05 5.71 42.65
CA PHE A 114 21.15 4.95 43.89
C PHE A 114 22.62 4.78 44.35
N TYR A 115 23.53 4.48 43.41
CA TYR A 115 24.95 4.37 43.76
C TYR A 115 25.55 5.71 44.20
N GLU A 116 25.19 6.81 43.56
CA GLU A 116 25.64 8.14 43.98
C GLU A 116 25.12 8.49 45.38
N ASP A 117 23.85 8.21 45.68
CA ASP A 117 23.25 8.45 46.99
C ASP A 117 23.95 7.62 48.08
N CYS A 118 24.22 6.33 47.84
CA CYS A 118 24.97 5.48 48.78
C CYS A 118 26.40 5.97 49.03
N ILE A 119 27.09 6.44 47.99
CA ILE A 119 28.45 6.98 48.13
C ILE A 119 28.42 8.27 48.96
N ALA A 120 27.44 9.14 48.74
CA ALA A 120 27.27 10.37 49.51
C ALA A 120 27.02 10.07 51.00
N GLU A 121 26.13 9.12 51.31
CA GLU A 121 25.85 8.70 52.69
C GLU A 121 27.09 8.11 53.38
N MET A 122 27.86 7.26 52.69
CA MET A 122 29.10 6.70 53.24
C MET A 122 30.17 7.79 53.45
N ALA A 123 30.24 8.80 52.58
CA ALA A 123 31.16 9.91 52.73
C ALA A 123 30.84 10.77 53.95
N GLU A 124 29.56 11.01 54.26
CA GLU A 124 29.17 11.72 55.49
C GLU A 124 29.62 10.98 56.75
N VAL A 125 29.51 9.65 56.78
CA VAL A 125 29.95 8.83 57.93
C VAL A 125 31.47 8.84 58.13
N VAL A 126 32.25 8.95 57.04
CA VAL A 126 33.72 8.90 57.10
C VAL A 126 34.34 10.27 57.44
N TYR A 127 33.68 11.37 57.09
CA TYR A 127 34.18 12.73 57.30
C TYR A 127 33.50 13.49 58.46
N ALA A 128 32.56 12.89 59.19
CA ALA A 128 31.99 13.39 60.44
C ALA A 128 32.85 13.00 61.66
#